data_AF-A0A4Y7U1J5-F1
#
_entry.id   AF-A0A4Y7U1J5-F1
#
_cell.length_a   1.000
_cell.length_b   1.000
_cell.length_c   1.000
_cell.angle_alpha   90.00
_cell.angle_beta   90.00
_cell.angle_gamma   90.00
#
_symmetry.space_group_name_H-M   'P 1'
#
loop_
_entity.id
_entity.type
_entity.pdbx_description
1 polymer ?
#
loop_
_entity_poly.entity_id
_entity_poly.type
_entity_poly.pdbx_seq_one_letter_code
_entity_poly.pdbx_strand_id
1 'polypeptide(L)'
;FKLLEQKADEAGITTRIHYQSNVVDISYNEEGKEVWVETSTARDKFDYVVICTGHNWPVRFEGKVKGYYDAPYPPAKLLLKLNHTVAIKGSSL
;
A
#
# COMPACT_ATOMS: atom_id res chain seq x y z
N PHE A 1 -7.77 4.17 7.82
CA PHE A 1 -6.87 3.49 8.76
C PHE A 1 -7.35 3.65 10.21
N LYS A 2 -7.67 4.86 10.67
CA LYS A 2 -8.25 5.16 12.02
C LYS A 2 -9.21 4.12 12.63
N LEU A 3 -10.20 3.61 11.89
CA LEU A 3 -11.13 2.60 12.39
C LEU A 3 -10.41 1.31 12.85
N LEU A 4 -9.35 0.90 12.15
CA LEU A 4 -8.54 -0.27 12.50
C LEU A 4 -7.65 0.01 13.72
N GLU A 5 -7.10 1.23 13.82
CA GLU A 5 -6.33 1.66 15.00
C GLU A 5 -7.20 1.63 16.26
N GLN A 6 -8.44 2.14 16.17
CA GLN A 6 -9.42 2.07 17.26
C GLN A 6 -9.72 0.62 17.68
N LYS A 7 -9.96 -0.27 16.70
CA LYS A 7 -10.19 -1.69 16.99
C LYS A 7 -8.99 -2.38 17.63
N ALA A 8 -7.78 -2.01 17.23
CA ALA A 8 -6.55 -2.55 17.84
C ALA A 8 -6.43 -2.10 19.30
N ASP A 9 -6.70 -0.82 19.58
CA ASP A 9 -6.71 -0.25 20.92
C ASP A 9 -7.79 -0.89 21.81
N GLU A 10 -9.02 -1.03 21.31
CA GLU A 10 -10.12 -1.76 21.98
C GLU A 10 -9.76 -3.22 22.30
N ALA A 11 -8.92 -3.84 21.46
CA ALA A 11 -8.40 -5.19 21.65
C ALA A 11 -7.14 -5.25 22.55
N GLY A 12 -6.65 -4.12 23.06
CA GLY A 12 -5.45 -4.05 23.90
C GLY A 12 -4.14 -4.22 23.13
N ILE A 13 -4.14 -4.06 21.80
CA ILE A 13 -2.97 -4.21 20.95
C ILE A 13 -2.26 -2.86 20.85
N THR A 14 -1.07 -2.75 21.46
CA THR A 14 -0.24 -1.56 21.34
C THR A 14 0.36 -1.45 19.94
N THR A 15 0.01 -0.40 19.21
CA THR A 15 0.53 -0.15 17.86
C THR A 15 1.47 1.07 17.84
N ARG A 16 2.64 0.91 17.23
CA ARG A 16 3.52 2.03 16.86
C ARG A 16 3.57 2.14 15.34
N ILE A 17 3.01 3.21 14.80
CA ILE A 17 2.83 3.39 13.35
C ILE A 17 3.88 4.38 12.83
N HIS A 18 4.56 3.99 11.77
CA HIS A 18 5.55 4.80 11.07
C HIS A 18 5.02 5.15 9.68
N TYR A 19 4.40 6.32 9.55
CA TYR A 19 3.94 6.84 8.25
C TYR A 19 5.13 7.27 7.39
N GLN A 20 4.94 7.25 6.06
CA GLN A 20 5.97 7.63 5.08
C GLN A 20 7.26 6.80 5.16
N SER A 21 7.22 5.64 5.83
CA SER A 21 8.34 4.70 5.93
C SER A 21 8.14 3.57 4.91
N ASN A 22 8.43 3.84 3.65
CA ASN A 22 8.33 2.82 2.61
C ASN A 22 9.43 1.76 2.80
N VAL A 23 9.02 0.52 3.04
CA VAL A 23 9.92 -0.63 3.09
C VAL A 23 10.38 -0.93 1.66
N VAL A 24 11.69 -0.98 1.46
CA VAL A 24 12.33 -1.22 0.16
C VAL A 24 12.95 -2.61 0.05
N ASP A 25 13.33 -3.22 1.17
CA ASP A 25 13.86 -4.58 1.21
C ASP A 25 13.62 -5.25 2.57
N ILE A 26 13.62 -6.59 2.57
CA ILE A 26 13.54 -7.43 3.77
C ILE A 26 14.50 -8.61 3.58
N SER A 27 15.42 -8.78 4.53
CA SER A 27 16.40 -9.86 4.51
C SER A 27 16.41 -10.65 5.82
N TYR A 28 16.68 -11.94 5.73
CA TYR A 28 16.83 -12.81 6.91
C TYR A 28 18.30 -13.14 7.13
N ASN A 29 18.78 -12.97 8.36
CA ASN A 29 20.11 -13.38 8.79
C ASN A 29 20.01 -14.72 9.52
N GLU A 30 20.48 -15.79 8.89
CA GLU A 30 20.40 -17.15 9.44
C GLU A 30 21.22 -17.35 10.72
N GLU A 31 22.39 -16.70 10.82
CA GLU A 31 23.30 -16.85 11.96
C GLU A 31 22.73 -16.19 13.21
N GLY A 32 22.20 -14.97 13.06
CA GLY A 32 21.58 -14.20 14.14
C GLY A 32 20.13 -14.59 14.42
N LYS A 33 19.48 -15.35 13.53
CA LYS A 33 18.03 -15.65 13.54
C LYS A 33 17.17 -14.39 13.63
N GLU A 34 17.51 -13.39 12.82
CA GLU A 34 16.89 -12.06 12.85
C GLU A 34 16.47 -11.63 11.44
N VAL A 35 15.39 -10.86 11.36
CA VAL A 35 14.91 -10.25 10.13
C VAL A 35 15.29 -8.77 10.13
N TRP A 36 15.91 -8.33 9.03
CA TRP A 36 16.24 -6.95 8.77
C TRP A 36 15.21 -6.35 7.81
N VAL A 37 14.63 -5.23 8.21
CA VAL A 37 13.69 -4.46 7.39
C VAL A 37 14.36 -3.15 7.01
N GLU A 38 14.44 -2.90 5.71
CA GLU A 38 15.06 -1.71 5.15
C GLU A 38 13.99 -0.76 4.63
N THR A 39 14.10 0.50 5.03
CA THR A 39 13.35 1.61 4.47
C THR A 39 14.30 2.51 3.69
N SER A 40 13.77 3.51 3.00
CA SER A 40 14.60 4.50 2.29
C SER A 40 15.58 5.27 3.19
N THR A 41 15.40 5.26 4.51
CA THR A 41 16.17 6.08 5.46
C THR A 41 16.77 5.32 6.63
N ALA A 42 16.36 4.06 6.86
CA ALA A 42 16.72 3.31 8.05
C ALA A 42 16.71 1.81 7.79
N ARG A 43 17.43 1.07 8.64
CA ARG A 43 17.50 -0.38 8.65
C ARG A 43 17.32 -0.85 10.08
N ASP A 44 16.20 -1.52 10.32
CA ASP A 44 15.76 -1.94 11.65
C ASP A 44 15.68 -3.47 11.74
N LYS A 45 15.81 -3.97 12.97
CA LYS A 45 15.97 -5.39 13.28
C LYS A 45 14.79 -5.92 14.07
N PHE A 46 14.32 -7.10 13.70
CA PHE A 46 13.16 -7.75 14.32
C PHE A 46 13.37 -9.25 14.46
N ASP A 47 12.75 -9.86 15.47
CA ASP A 47 12.70 -11.31 15.59
C ASP A 47 11.72 -11.94 14.57
N TYR A 48 10.62 -11.22 14.28
CA TYR A 48 9.58 -11.65 13.36
C TYR A 48 9.06 -10.49 12.52
N VAL A 49 8.75 -10.76 11.25
CA VAL A 49 8.12 -9.81 10.33
C VAL A 49 6.94 -10.49 9.65
N VAL A 50 5.80 -9.81 9.63
CA VAL A 50 4.59 -10.26 8.93
C VAL A 50 4.32 -9.28 7.80
N ILE A 51 4.24 -9.80 6.57
CA ILE A 51 4.05 -8.98 5.36
C ILE A 51 2.56 -8.89 5.04
N CYS A 52 2.02 -7.68 5.15
CA CYS A 52 0.60 -7.37 4.93
C CYS A 52 0.40 -6.24 3.90
N THR A 53 1.24 -6.18 2.85
CA THR A 53 1.26 -5.08 1.87
C THR A 53 0.11 -5.13 0.85
N GLY A 54 -0.71 -6.19 0.87
CA GLY A 54 -1.79 -6.38 -0.07
C GLY A 54 -1.29 -6.73 -1.48
N HIS A 55 -2.02 -6.31 -2.51
CA HIS A 55 -1.64 -6.56 -3.90
C HIS A 55 -0.77 -5.44 -4.46
N ASN A 56 0.28 -5.81 -5.19
CA ASN A 56 1.05 -4.87 -5.99
C ASN A 56 0.34 -4.61 -7.33
N TRP A 57 -0.10 -3.37 -7.53
CA TRP A 57 -0.74 -2.95 -8.76
C TRP A 57 0.24 -2.13 -9.60
N PRO A 58 0.80 -2.71 -10.68
CA PRO A 58 1.77 -2.00 -11.49
C PRO A 58 1.11 -0.85 -12.26
N VAL A 59 1.73 0.32 -12.23
CA VAL A 59 1.34 1.45 -13.07
C VAL A 59 1.90 1.21 -14.47
N ARG A 60 1.03 0.90 -15.43
CA ARG A 60 1.43 0.53 -16.80
C ARG A 60 1.19 1.66 -17.77
N PHE A 61 0.01 2.27 -17.71
CA PHE A 61 -0.50 3.21 -18.71
C PHE A 61 -1.01 4.52 -18.12
N GLU A 62 -1.30 4.58 -16.82
CA GLU A 62 -1.65 5.85 -16.16
C GLU A 62 -0.53 6.88 -16.35
N GLY A 63 -0.91 8.09 -16.76
CA GLY A 63 0.01 9.16 -17.12
C GLY A 63 0.66 9.03 -18.51
N LYS A 64 0.67 7.84 -19.13
CA LYS A 64 1.16 7.64 -20.51
C LYS A 64 0.05 7.78 -21.55
N VAL A 65 -1.14 7.25 -21.23
CA VAL A 65 -2.32 7.34 -22.09
C VAL A 65 -3.31 8.32 -21.46
N LYS A 66 -3.68 9.36 -22.20
CA LYS A 66 -4.61 10.40 -21.72
C LYS A 66 -5.95 9.78 -21.34
N GLY A 67 -6.39 10.02 -20.10
CA GLY A 67 -7.67 9.51 -19.58
C GLY A 67 -7.65 8.02 -19.18
N TYR A 68 -6.46 7.41 -19.11
CA TYR A 68 -6.30 6.04 -18.61
C TYR A 68 -5.90 6.05 -17.13
N TYR A 69 -6.56 5.21 -16.34
CA TYR A 69 -6.27 5.02 -14.92
C TYR A 69 -6.04 3.53 -14.66
N ASP A 70 -4.86 3.20 -14.14
CA ASP A 70 -4.56 1.83 -13.75
C ASP A 70 -5.32 1.49 -12.46
N ALA A 71 -5.72 0.23 -12.30
CA ALA A 71 -6.35 -0.22 -11.07
C ALA A 71 -5.34 -0.22 -9.91
N PRO A 72 -5.79 0.01 -8.66
CA PRO A 72 -7.11 0.51 -8.28
C PRO A 72 -7.21 2.00 -8.58
N TYR A 73 -8.23 2.40 -9.34
CA TYR A 73 -8.52 3.81 -9.53
C TYR A 73 -9.49 4.26 -8.43
N PRO A 74 -9.16 5.28 -7.62
CA PRO A 74 -10.13 5.79 -6.67
C PRO A 74 -11.37 6.29 -7.41
N PRO A 75 -12.60 6.00 -6.94
CA PRO A 75 -13.83 6.50 -7.55
C PRO A 75 -13.84 8.02 -7.74
N ALA A 76 -13.09 8.76 -6.91
CA ALA A 76 -12.89 10.19 -7.06
C ALA A 76 -12.30 10.61 -8.42
N LYS A 77 -11.46 9.77 -9.06
CA LYS A 77 -10.93 10.02 -10.41
C LYS A 77 -12.02 10.00 -11.49
N LEU A 78 -13.19 9.42 -11.20
CA LEU A 78 -14.35 9.41 -12.09
C LEU A 78 -15.31 10.58 -11.88
N LEU A 79 -15.07 11.47 -10.91
CA LEU A 79 -15.92 12.65 -10.63
C LEU A 79 -15.69 13.79 -11.64
N LEU A 80 -15.69 13.46 -12.94
CA LEU A 80 -15.51 14.40 -14.03
C LEU A 80 -16.87 14.89 -14.52
N LYS A 81 -16.99 16.20 -14.80
CA LYS A 81 -18.15 16.77 -15.50
C LYS A 81 -17.88 16.73 -17.01
N LEU A 82 -18.55 15.82 -17.70
CA LEU A 82 -18.38 15.60 -19.14
C LEU A 82 -19.73 15.76 -19.85
N ASN A 83 -19.72 16.36 -21.03
CA ASN A 83 -20.90 16.58 -21.87
C ASN A 83 -20.94 15.62 -23.09
N HIS A 84 -20.19 14.54 -23.01
CA HIS A 84 -20.08 13.51 -24.04
C HIS A 84 -20.02 12.12 -23.40
N THR A 85 -20.35 11.09 -24.18
CA THR A 85 -20.34 9.70 -23.73
C THR A 85 -18.94 9.24 -23.36
N VAL A 86 -18.82 8.52 -22.25
CA VAL A 86 -17.58 7.87 -21.79
C VAL A 86 -17.73 6.36 -21.74
N ALA A 87 -16.67 5.66 -22.13
CA ALA A 87 -16.57 4.21 -21.98
C ALA A 87 -15.72 3.89 -20.75
N ILE A 88 -16.21 2.97 -19.91
CA ILE A 88 -15.47 2.42 -18.78
C ILE A 88 -15.12 0.97 -19.12
N LYS A 89 -13.84 0.61 -19.02
CA LYS A 89 -13.35 -0.74 -19.27
C LYS A 89 -12.80 -1.33 -17.97
N GLY A 90 -13.46 -2.38 -17.49
CA GLY A 90 -13.16 -3.06 -16.23
C GLY A 90 -14.26 -2.83 -15.19
N SER A 91 -14.77 -3.91 -14.61
CA SER A 91 -15.90 -3.93 -13.68
C SER A 91 -15.60 -4.64 -12.36
N SER A 92 -14.32 -4.89 -12.08
CA SER A 92 -13.92 -5.47 -10.79
C SER A 92 -13.76 -4.34 -9.77
N LEU A 93 -14.62 -4.37 -8.75
CA LEU A 93 -14.44 -3.67 -7.47
C LEU A 93 -13.44 -4.41 -6.60
#